data_AF-A0A2G9QJB5-F1
#
_entry.id   AF-A0A2G9QJB5-F1
#
_cell.length_a   1.000
_cell.length_b   1.000
_cell.length_c   1.000
_cell.angle_alpha   90.00
_cell.angle_beta   90.00
_cell.angle_gamma   90.00
#
_symmetry.space_group_name_H-M   'P 1'
#
loop_
_entity.id
_entity.type
_entity.pdbx_description
1 polymer ?
#
loop_
_entity_poly.entity_id
_entity_poly.type
_entity_poly.pdbx_seq_one_letter_code
_entity_poly.pdbx_strand_id
1 'polypeptide(L)'
;MCRICHEGSNQEDLLSPCECTGTLGTIHRSCLEHWLSSSNTSYCELCHFRFSVERKPRPLVEVSFRYHCRLYNEWRRTNQRVILVIPKSINLPSNQQSLLGLHSLKRNSKETIV
;
A
#
# COMPACT_ATOMS: atom_id res chain seq x y z
N MET A 1 -3.21 10.31 -13.90
CA MET A 1 -2.21 11.25 -13.36
C MET A 1 -1.86 10.81 -11.95
N CYS A 2 -0.59 10.50 -11.66
CA CYS A 2 -0.14 10.08 -10.33
C CYS A 2 -0.27 11.24 -9.33
N ARG A 3 -0.87 11.00 -8.15
CA ARG A 3 -1.04 12.02 -7.11
C ARG A 3 0.26 12.53 -6.46
N ILE A 4 1.39 11.86 -6.68
CA ILE A 4 2.67 12.18 -6.03
C ILE A 4 3.63 12.88 -7.00
N CYS A 5 3.94 12.25 -8.13
CA CYS A 5 4.87 12.82 -9.12
C CYS A 5 4.18 13.68 -10.17
N HIS A 6 2.85 13.68 -10.23
CA HIS A 6 2.07 14.40 -11.23
C HIS A 6 2.47 14.01 -12.67
N GLU A 7 2.67 12.72 -12.92
CA GLU A 7 2.89 12.19 -14.26
C GLU A 7 1.83 11.13 -14.67
N GLY A 8 1.72 10.86 -15.97
CA GLY A 8 0.86 9.82 -16.54
C GLY A 8 1.47 8.41 -16.45
N SER A 9 1.08 7.50 -17.35
CA SER A 9 1.62 6.13 -17.40
C SER A 9 2.95 6.01 -18.18
N ASN A 10 3.75 7.07 -18.23
CA ASN A 10 4.93 7.10 -19.10
C ASN A 10 6.09 6.22 -18.58
N GLN A 11 6.12 5.94 -17.27
CA GLN A 11 7.21 5.19 -16.61
C GLN A 11 6.73 3.85 -16.01
N GLU A 12 5.53 3.84 -15.42
CA GLU A 12 4.87 2.65 -14.90
C GLU A 12 3.35 2.83 -14.86
N ASP A 13 2.61 1.72 -14.74
CA ASP A 13 1.15 1.74 -14.64
C ASP A 13 0.68 2.43 -13.36
N LEU A 14 -0.43 3.16 -13.48
CA LEU A 14 -1.10 3.77 -12.34
C LEU A 14 -1.97 2.72 -11.64
N LEU A 15 -1.87 2.68 -10.31
CA LEU A 15 -2.65 1.80 -9.45
C LEU A 15 -3.70 2.60 -8.69
N SER A 16 -4.76 1.91 -8.26
CA SER A 16 -5.76 2.41 -7.31
C SER A 16 -5.76 1.57 -6.02
N PRO A 17 -4.76 1.76 -5.13
CA PRO A 17 -4.51 0.87 -4.00
C PRO A 17 -5.35 1.17 -2.77
N CYS A 18 -6.21 2.18 -2.82
CA CYS A 18 -7.09 2.60 -1.72
C CYS A 18 -8.44 3.07 -2.27
N GLU A 19 -9.39 3.34 -1.38
CA GLU A 19 -10.76 3.72 -1.72
C GLU A 19 -10.94 5.22 -2.08
N CYS A 20 -9.85 5.96 -2.21
CA CYS A 20 -9.92 7.36 -2.65
C CYS A 20 -10.42 7.45 -4.09
N THR A 21 -11.32 8.40 -4.35
CA THR A 21 -11.92 8.60 -5.68
C THR A 21 -11.11 9.57 -6.54
N GLY A 22 -11.24 9.43 -7.86
CA GLY A 22 -10.62 10.34 -8.82
C GLY A 22 -9.09 10.29 -8.80
N THR A 23 -8.44 11.43 -9.08
CA THR A 23 -6.97 11.54 -9.15
C THR A 23 -6.27 11.27 -7.82
N LEU A 24 -6.98 11.42 -6.69
CA LEU A 24 -6.45 11.11 -5.35
C LEU A 24 -6.28 9.60 -5.12
N GLY A 25 -7.01 8.77 -5.88
CA GLY A 25 -6.87 7.32 -5.84
C GLY A 25 -5.78 6.77 -6.74
N THR A 26 -5.31 7.54 -7.73
CA THR A 26 -4.37 7.05 -8.75
C THR A 26 -2.93 7.37 -8.43
N ILE A 27 -2.10 6.34 -8.28
CA ILE A 27 -0.71 6.47 -7.86
C ILE A 27 0.19 5.41 -8.51
N HIS A 28 1.41 5.80 -8.82
CA HIS A 28 2.50 4.95 -9.25
C HIS A 28 2.95 4.00 -8.13
N ARG A 29 3.29 2.75 -8.46
CA ARG A 29 3.75 1.75 -7.47
C ARG A 29 5.00 2.23 -6.76
N SER A 30 5.99 2.69 -7.50
CA SER A 30 7.26 3.20 -6.98
C SER A 30 7.05 4.44 -6.10
N CYS A 31 6.16 5.35 -6.50
CA CYS A 31 5.81 6.53 -5.70
C CYS A 31 5.17 6.12 -4.37
N LEU A 32 4.24 5.16 -4.38
CA LEU A 32 3.61 4.69 -3.15
C LEU A 32 4.61 3.98 -2.23
N GLU A 33 5.44 3.08 -2.75
CA GLU A 33 6.47 2.39 -1.97
C GLU A 33 7.48 3.38 -1.36
N HIS A 34 7.89 4.40 -2.11
CA HIS A 34 8.76 5.46 -1.62
C HIS A 34 8.09 6.29 -0.53
N TRP A 35 6.85 6.73 -0.75
CA TRP A 35 6.09 7.51 0.23
C TRP A 35 5.87 6.75 1.53
N LEU A 36 5.49 5.46 1.48
CA LEU A 36 5.32 4.62 2.67
C LEU A 36 6.64 4.35 3.42
N SER A 37 7.76 4.32 2.69
CA SER A 37 9.08 4.19 3.29
C SER A 37 9.47 5.48 4.02
N SER A 38 9.23 6.65 3.42
CA SER A 38 9.62 7.95 3.98
C SER A 38 8.70 8.42 5.11
N SER A 39 7.41 8.13 5.04
CA SER A 39 6.42 8.49 6.08
C SER A 39 6.33 7.47 7.22
N ASN A 40 6.99 6.32 7.08
CA ASN A 40 6.89 5.17 8.00
C ASN A 40 5.44 4.69 8.28
N THR A 41 4.48 5.06 7.43
CA THR A 41 3.08 4.62 7.55
C THR A 41 2.80 3.35 6.72
N SER A 42 1.63 2.77 6.93
CA SER A 42 1.10 1.62 6.18
C SER A 42 -0.39 1.77 5.90
N TYR A 43 -0.90 3.00 5.95
CA TYR A 43 -2.29 3.33 5.66
C TYR A 43 -2.37 4.57 4.76
N CYS A 44 -3.46 4.70 4.03
CA CYS A 44 -3.77 5.92 3.28
C CYS A 44 -4.08 7.07 4.24
N GLU A 45 -3.48 8.25 4.03
CA GLU A 45 -3.70 9.42 4.90
C GLU A 45 -5.08 10.06 4.78
N LEU A 46 -5.86 9.69 3.76
CA LEU A 46 -7.19 10.27 3.49
C LEU A 46 -8.32 9.33 3.91
N CYS A 47 -8.32 8.11 3.37
CA CYS A 47 -9.37 7.12 3.65
C CYS A 47 -8.97 6.08 4.71
N HIS A 48 -7.76 6.16 5.28
CA HIS A 48 -7.25 5.23 6.29
C HIS A 48 -7.22 3.76 5.88
N PHE A 49 -7.40 3.46 4.59
CA PHE A 49 -7.25 2.11 4.05
C PHE A 49 -5.85 1.55 4.37
N ARG A 50 -5.78 0.33 4.90
CA ARG A 50 -4.53 -0.30 5.32
C ARG A 50 -3.90 -1.07 4.16
N PHE A 51 -2.70 -0.67 3.78
CA PHE A 51 -1.94 -1.34 2.73
C PHE A 51 -1.25 -2.60 3.25
N SER A 52 -1.32 -3.69 2.49
CA SER A 52 -0.50 -4.89 2.74
C SER A 52 0.93 -4.65 2.28
N VAL A 53 1.85 -4.53 3.24
CA VAL A 53 3.25 -4.21 2.99
C VAL A 53 4.22 -5.12 3.72
N GLU A 54 5.32 -5.46 3.06
CA GLU A 54 6.48 -6.14 3.63
C GLU A 54 7.64 -5.14 3.77
N ARG A 55 8.30 -5.09 4.93
CA ARG A 55 9.42 -4.17 5.19
C ARG A 55 10.75 -4.91 5.17
N LYS A 56 11.67 -4.53 4.27
CA LYS A 56 13.01 -5.12 4.14
C LYS A 56 14.11 -4.10 4.42
N PRO A 57 15.22 -4.48 5.07
CA PRO A 57 16.35 -3.57 5.24
C PRO A 57 16.93 -3.19 3.87
N ARG A 58 17.26 -1.91 3.67
CA ARG A 58 17.96 -1.47 2.46
C ARG A 58 19.40 -2.04 2.48
N PRO A 59 19.89 -2.64 1.37
CA PRO A 59 21.27 -3.12 1.29
C PRO A 59 22.24 -1.92 1.32
N LEU A 60 23.32 -2.07 2.08
CA LEU A 60 24.38 -1.06 2.16
C LEU A 60 25.31 -1.24 0.95
N VAL A 61 25.28 -0.29 0.01
CA VAL A 61 26.34 -0.14 -0.97
C VAL A 61 27.34 0.88 -0.41
N GLU A 62 28.49 0.36 0.03
CA GLU A 62 29.81 1.03 0.09
C GLU A 62 30.08 2.13 1.16
N VAL A 63 30.32 1.76 2.44
CA VAL A 63 31.26 2.45 3.38
C VAL A 63 31.59 1.59 4.64
N SER A 64 32.69 1.93 5.36
CA SER A 64 33.40 1.14 6.40
C SER A 64 32.54 0.43 7.47
N PHE A 65 32.74 -0.90 7.57
CA PHE A 65 31.94 -1.89 8.30
C PHE A 65 31.70 -1.60 9.79
N ARG A 66 32.69 -1.04 10.53
CA ARG A 66 32.58 -0.85 11.99
C ARG A 66 31.78 0.38 12.41
N TYR A 67 31.90 1.49 11.69
CA TYR A 67 31.08 2.68 11.91
C TYR A 67 29.63 2.42 11.46
N HIS A 68 29.49 1.66 10.37
CA HIS A 68 28.20 1.17 9.91
C HIS A 68 27.52 0.24 10.92
N CYS A 69 28.12 -0.77 11.52
CA CYS A 69 27.35 -1.70 12.38
C CYS A 69 26.53 -1.02 13.50
N ARG A 70 27.04 0.06 14.12
CA ARG A 70 26.29 0.79 15.15
C ARG A 70 25.21 1.69 14.55
N LEU A 71 25.58 2.58 13.64
CA LEU A 71 24.63 3.49 12.99
C LEU A 71 23.63 2.78 12.07
N TYR A 72 24.02 1.67 11.45
CA TYR A 72 23.17 0.79 10.63
C TYR A 72 22.17 0.04 11.47
N ASN A 73 22.52 -0.45 12.67
CA ASN A 73 21.52 -1.11 13.51
C ASN A 73 20.44 -0.11 13.97
N GLU A 74 20.81 1.15 14.18
CA GLU A 74 19.85 2.21 14.49
C GLU A 74 19.05 2.62 13.26
N TRP A 75 19.73 2.90 12.14
CA TRP A 75 19.12 3.29 10.87
C TRP A 75 18.25 2.17 10.26
N ARG A 76 18.66 0.91 10.31
CA ARG A 76 17.87 -0.25 9.83
C ARG A 76 16.53 -0.35 10.52
N ARG A 77 16.45 -0.01 11.81
CA ARG A 77 15.18 -0.03 12.56
C ARG A 77 14.20 1.03 12.04
N THR A 78 14.71 2.20 11.66
CA THR A 78 13.90 3.36 11.26
C THR A 78 13.78 3.55 9.74
N ASN A 79 14.62 2.89 8.93
CA ASN A 79 14.75 3.12 7.48
C ASN A 79 14.53 1.82 6.68
N GLN A 80 13.40 1.17 6.93
CA GLN A 80 13.00 -0.06 6.25
C GLN A 80 12.34 0.24 4.90
N ARG A 81 12.69 -0.53 3.87
CA ARG A 81 12.12 -0.44 2.52
C ARG A 81 10.77 -1.16 2.49
N VAL A 82 9.72 -0.48 2.07
CA VAL A 82 8.35 -1.02 2.01
C VAL A 82 8.10 -1.63 0.63
N ILE A 83 7.63 -2.87 0.58
CA ILE A 83 7.24 -3.57 -0.66
C ILE A 83 5.74 -3.89 -0.55
N LEU A 84 4.95 -3.46 -1.54
CA LEU A 84 3.52 -3.77 -1.57
C LEU A 84 3.30 -5.26 -1.92
N VAL A 85 2.62 -5.97 -1.03
CA VAL A 85 2.18 -7.35 -1.25
C VAL A 85 0.76 -7.31 -1.78
N ILE A 86 0.62 -7.03 -3.08
CA ILE A 86 -0.65 -7.14 -3.79
C ILE A 86 -0.75 -8.57 -4.34
N PRO A 87 -1.77 -9.37 -3.99
CA PRO A 87 -2.03 -10.64 -4.66
C PRO A 87 -2.21 -10.40 -6.16
N LYS A 88 -1.43 -11.09 -7.00
CA LYS A 88 -1.63 -11.09 -8.46
C LYS A 88 -2.93 -11.83 -8.82
N SER A 89 -4.05 -11.15 -8.69
CA SER A 89 -5.35 -11.47 -9.30
C SER A 89 -6.22 -10.23 -9.04
N ILE A 90 -6.62 -9.42 -10.03
CA ILE A 90 -7.48 -9.78 -11.16
C ILE A 90 -7.18 -8.79 -12.30
N ASN A 91 -6.50 -9.26 -13.35
CA ASN A 91 -6.76 -8.76 -14.70
C ASN A 91 -7.88 -9.66 -15.24
N LEU A 92 -9.15 -9.26 -15.02
CA LEU A 92 -10.26 -9.85 -15.75
C LEU A 92 -10.97 -8.71 -16.48
N PRO A 93 -10.99 -8.72 -17.83
CA PRO A 93 -11.76 -7.76 -18.58
C PRO A 93 -13.24 -7.97 -18.25
N SER A 94 -13.91 -6.90 -17.85
CA SER A 94 -15.33 -6.86 -17.56
C SER A 94 -16.15 -7.15 -18.82
N ASN A 95 -16.36 -8.44 -19.11
CA ASN A 95 -17.45 -8.88 -19.95
C ASN A 95 -17.80 -10.33 -19.57
N GLN A 96 -19.09 -10.60 -19.32
CA GLN A 96 -19.72 -11.87 -18.89
C GLN A 96 -19.88 -12.00 -17.36
N GLN A 97 -20.98 -11.46 -16.82
CA GLN A 97 -22.23 -12.18 -16.51
C GLN A 97 -22.14 -12.96 -15.17
N SER A 98 -22.80 -12.47 -14.12
CA SER A 98 -24.19 -12.85 -13.80
C SER A 98 -24.32 -14.36 -13.55
N LEU A 99 -24.22 -14.75 -12.29
CA LEU A 99 -24.96 -15.85 -11.62
C LEU A 99 -24.20 -16.22 -10.35
N LEU A 100 -24.71 -15.81 -9.19
CA LEU A 100 -24.79 -16.61 -7.96
C LEU A 100 -25.62 -15.79 -6.96
N GLY A 101 -26.91 -16.12 -6.90
CA GLY A 101 -27.88 -15.52 -6.00
C GLY A 101 -27.79 -16.07 -4.58
N LEU A 102 -28.34 -15.26 -3.66
CA LEU A 102 -28.95 -15.57 -2.37
C LEU A 102 -28.32 -16.68 -1.51
N HIS A 103 -27.86 -16.28 -0.31
CA HIS A 103 -28.49 -16.79 0.91
C HIS A 103 -28.46 -15.74 2.03
N SER A 104 -29.65 -15.44 2.55
CA SER A 104 -29.96 -14.48 3.61
C SER A 104 -30.15 -15.22 4.94
N LEU A 105 -29.46 -14.81 6.00
CA LEU A 105 -29.83 -15.01 7.41
C LEU A 105 -29.25 -13.79 8.18
N LYS A 106 -29.98 -12.70 8.45
CA LYS A 106 -31.13 -12.44 9.35
C LYS A 106 -30.78 -12.45 10.85
N ARG A 107 -30.95 -11.23 11.45
CA ARG A 107 -31.24 -10.88 12.88
C ARG A 107 -30.06 -10.87 13.87
N ASN A 108 -29.96 -9.96 14.86
CA ASN A 108 -30.84 -8.90 15.38
C ASN A 108 -30.03 -7.83 16.18
N SER A 109 -30.63 -6.65 16.38
CA SER A 109 -30.32 -5.70 17.46
C SER A 109 -31.01 -6.10 18.77
N LYS A 110 -30.42 -5.74 19.92
CA LYS A 110 -30.96 -5.21 21.21
C LYS A 110 -29.74 -4.88 22.13
N GLU A 111 -29.43 -3.62 22.48
CA GLU A 111 -29.66 -2.88 23.76
C GLU A 111 -29.19 -3.66 25.03
N THR A 112 -28.62 -3.13 26.15
CA THR A 112 -28.88 -1.92 26.96
C THR A 112 -27.87 -1.86 28.16
N ILE A 113 -27.43 -0.64 28.56
CA ILE A 113 -27.09 -0.06 29.91
C ILE A 113 -26.19 -0.81 30.94
N VAL A 114 -25.25 -0.05 31.54
CA VAL A 114 -24.92 -0.06 32.99
C VAL A 114 -25.23 1.32 33.56
#